data_AF-A0AAD3MI72-F1
#
_entry.id   AF-A0AAD3MI72-F1
#
_cell.length_a   1.000
_cell.length_b   1.000
_cell.length_c   1.000
_cell.angle_alpha   90.00
_cell.angle_beta   90.00
_cell.angle_gamma   90.00
#
_symmetry.space_group_name_H-M   'P 1'
#
loop_
_entity.id
_entity.type
_entity.pdbx_description
1 polymer ?
#
loop_
_entity_poly.entity_id
_entity_poly.type
_entity_poly.pdbx_seq_one_letter_code
_entity_poly.pdbx_strand_id
1 'polypeptide(L)'
;MEDPEDNVAVIGIGCNFPGGEGLDNFWRVLLEGRSCVAEIPAERFDTTFWYDANDSKPGKTHTTKAALIEGFNEFDHKFFGITESEADFMDPQQKLLLQCTYRALEDAGMAMESISGSRTGVYIGLMNRDYEMLRSNSPTTITHYNGTGTAMSMAANRISFTFNLTGPSFAIDSACSSSLVALHLACQAIKQGDCEMALFGGVNCIIEPRVFVALSKAKMISPEGISKPFCSRADGYGRGEGCGIVLLKLLKNAVKDCNKIWGTISKTAINQDGHSVSPITKPSMTQQEELLRRIYSESDLADVQYIEAHGTGTPVGDPTEAGSISNVITKARPPGSETLWIGSVKDLQHQLTSALGSKVESTKSDFQVVFVFCGNGVAYRGMCKQLMRDVPVFRDKVGISTLLKHWGVKPVAVLGHSVGEVAAAHCSGLLSLEDAVKVLYHRSTLQSKVTAFNSPQSCTLSGDSDAIDILCERLKSLFTLKNIFLHILDVPAAYHSHMMDPILDDIEKDIGLLDANTMECKLFSTVTADRCSNGDFSAGREPQSLVIREGIGALGYLL
;
A
#
# COMPACT_ATOMS: atom_id res chain seq x y z
N MET A 1 24.93 7.52 19.53
CA MET A 1 23.52 7.54 19.12
C MET A 1 23.39 8.48 17.93
N GLU A 2 22.82 8.00 16.83
CA GLU A 2 22.30 8.87 15.77
C GLU A 2 21.05 9.63 16.29
N ASP A 3 20.72 10.75 15.67
CA ASP A 3 19.46 11.44 15.95
C ASP A 3 18.28 10.62 15.39
N PRO A 4 17.20 10.37 16.14
CA PRO A 4 16.00 9.73 15.59
C PRO A 4 15.43 10.42 14.34
N GLU A 5 15.65 11.72 14.16
CA GLU A 5 15.26 12.47 12.95
C GLU A 5 16.09 12.12 11.70
N ASP A 6 17.26 11.50 11.85
CA ASP A 6 18.11 10.99 10.77
C ASP A 6 17.79 9.53 10.37
N ASN A 7 16.77 8.92 10.95
CA ASN A 7 16.21 7.65 10.47
C ASN A 7 15.62 7.80 9.06
N VAL A 8 15.49 6.69 8.32
CA VAL A 8 14.86 6.70 6.99
C VAL A 8 13.40 6.26 7.10
N ALA A 9 12.46 7.12 6.70
CA ALA A 9 11.04 6.84 6.70
C ALA A 9 10.63 6.04 5.45
N VAL A 10 9.73 5.07 5.64
CA VAL A 10 8.98 4.41 4.57
C VAL A 10 7.73 5.24 4.29
N ILE A 11 7.67 5.88 3.12
CA ILE A 11 6.60 6.84 2.80
C ILE A 11 5.57 6.34 1.78
N GLY A 12 5.89 5.31 0.99
CA GLY A 12 4.93 4.64 0.11
C GLY A 12 5.38 3.24 -0.28
N ILE A 13 4.44 2.32 -0.54
CA ILE A 13 4.71 0.92 -0.88
C ILE A 13 3.75 0.49 -2.02
N GLY A 14 4.30 -0.12 -3.07
CA GLY A 14 3.55 -0.68 -4.18
C GLY A 14 4.05 -2.08 -4.52
N CYS A 15 3.12 -3.03 -4.65
CA CYS A 15 3.46 -4.44 -4.87
C CYS A 15 2.47 -5.17 -5.77
N ASN A 16 2.92 -6.30 -6.31
CA ASN A 16 2.08 -7.35 -6.88
C ASN A 16 2.64 -8.69 -6.40
N PHE A 17 1.81 -9.48 -5.71
CA PHE A 17 2.18 -10.76 -5.11
C PHE A 17 1.13 -11.83 -5.42
N PRO A 18 1.48 -13.12 -5.35
CA PRO A 18 0.54 -14.22 -5.49
C PRO A 18 -0.66 -14.04 -4.55
N GLY A 19 -1.87 -14.06 -5.13
CA GLY A 19 -3.12 -13.80 -4.41
C GLY A 19 -3.71 -12.40 -4.57
N GLY A 20 -3.01 -11.45 -5.23
CA GLY A 20 -3.59 -10.22 -5.77
C GLY A 20 -2.64 -9.01 -5.75
N GLU A 21 -2.95 -8.01 -6.57
CA GLU A 21 -2.17 -6.77 -6.65
C GLU A 21 -2.37 -5.83 -5.46
N GLY A 22 -1.34 -5.10 -5.05
CA GLY A 22 -1.44 -4.06 -4.03
C GLY A 22 -1.51 -4.55 -2.58
N LEU A 23 -1.34 -3.60 -1.66
CA LEU A 23 -1.21 -3.86 -0.22
C LEU A 23 -2.43 -4.55 0.38
N ASP A 24 -3.65 -4.14 0.03
CA ASP A 24 -4.88 -4.67 0.62
C ASP A 24 -5.11 -6.16 0.28
N ASN A 25 -4.70 -6.59 -0.92
CA ASN A 25 -4.78 -8.00 -1.31
C ASN A 25 -3.70 -8.83 -0.60
N PHE A 26 -2.46 -8.32 -0.53
CA PHE A 26 -1.38 -8.96 0.20
C PHE A 26 -1.69 -9.08 1.71
N TRP A 27 -2.15 -8.01 2.35
CA TRP A 27 -2.54 -8.00 3.76
C TRP A 27 -3.70 -8.96 4.05
N ARG A 28 -4.69 -9.02 3.15
CA ARG A 28 -5.78 -10.01 3.27
C ARG A 28 -5.26 -11.45 3.18
N VAL A 29 -4.33 -11.75 2.28
CA VAL A 29 -3.69 -13.09 2.18
C VAL A 29 -3.02 -13.50 3.50
N LEU A 30 -2.33 -12.57 4.16
CA LEU A 30 -1.70 -12.82 5.46
C LEU A 30 -2.74 -13.05 6.56
N LEU A 31 -3.75 -12.19 6.67
CA LEU A 31 -4.83 -12.33 7.66
C LEU A 31 -5.67 -13.62 7.47
N GLU A 32 -5.87 -14.06 6.23
CA GLU A 32 -6.55 -15.32 5.91
C GLU A 32 -5.67 -16.56 6.19
N GLY A 33 -4.35 -16.39 6.36
CA GLY A 33 -3.39 -17.50 6.37
C GLY A 33 -3.42 -18.32 5.06
N ARG A 34 -3.72 -17.67 3.93
CA ARG A 34 -4.13 -18.36 2.69
C ARG A 34 -2.94 -18.70 1.81
N SER A 35 -2.79 -19.99 1.51
CA SER A 35 -1.77 -20.43 0.57
C SER A 35 -2.09 -19.98 -0.85
N CYS A 36 -1.14 -19.27 -1.46
CA CYS A 36 -1.21 -18.85 -2.86
C CYS A 36 -0.37 -19.74 -3.78
N VAL A 37 0.01 -20.94 -3.31
CA VAL A 37 0.73 -21.96 -4.11
C VAL A 37 -0.25 -22.78 -4.92
N ALA A 38 -0.03 -22.83 -6.24
CA ALA A 38 -0.83 -23.55 -7.22
C ALA A 38 0.06 -24.44 -8.12
N GLU A 39 -0.57 -25.28 -8.95
CA GLU A 39 0.12 -25.94 -10.07
C GLU A 39 0.56 -24.89 -11.10
N ILE A 40 1.77 -25.04 -11.64
CA ILE A 40 2.31 -24.12 -12.64
C ILE A 40 1.58 -24.34 -13.97
N PRO A 41 0.96 -23.29 -14.56
CA PRO A 41 0.18 -23.42 -15.78
C PRO A 41 1.10 -23.59 -17.00
N ALA A 42 0.59 -24.28 -18.02
CA ALA A 42 1.30 -24.52 -19.28
C ALA A 42 1.70 -23.23 -20.04
N GLU A 43 1.09 -22.09 -19.70
CA GLU A 43 1.48 -20.75 -20.15
C GLU A 43 2.92 -20.37 -19.73
N ARG A 44 3.38 -20.82 -18.54
CA ARG A 44 4.78 -20.67 -18.12
C ARG A 44 5.64 -21.72 -18.81
N PHE A 45 5.34 -23.01 -18.59
CA PHE A 45 6.02 -24.14 -19.24
C PHE A 45 5.28 -25.47 -19.07
N ASP A 46 5.59 -26.45 -19.92
CA ASP A 46 5.05 -27.81 -19.85
C ASP A 46 5.59 -28.59 -18.64
N THR A 47 4.84 -28.54 -17.53
CA THR A 47 5.12 -29.33 -16.32
C THR A 47 5.13 -30.83 -16.57
N THR A 48 4.39 -31.36 -17.56
CA THR A 48 4.35 -32.80 -17.86
C THR A 48 5.65 -33.30 -18.48
N PHE A 49 6.33 -32.45 -19.27
CA PHE A 49 7.69 -32.73 -19.71
C PHE A 49 8.71 -32.55 -18.57
N TRP A 50 8.65 -31.47 -17.79
CA TRP A 50 9.73 -31.12 -16.85
C TRP A 50 9.70 -31.88 -15.51
N TYR A 51 8.54 -32.40 -15.08
CA TYR A 51 8.40 -33.16 -13.85
C TYR A 51 8.93 -34.60 -13.96
N ASP A 52 9.45 -35.14 -12.85
CA ASP A 52 9.49 -36.57 -12.58
C ASP A 52 9.58 -36.83 -11.07
N ALA A 53 8.84 -37.84 -10.57
CA ALA A 53 8.87 -38.22 -9.15
C ALA A 53 10.20 -38.85 -8.71
N ASN A 54 11.06 -39.26 -9.65
CA ASN A 54 12.42 -39.72 -9.34
C ASN A 54 13.41 -38.55 -9.30
N ASP A 55 13.70 -38.08 -8.09
CA ASP A 55 14.77 -37.13 -7.74
C ASP A 55 16.09 -37.34 -8.51
N SER A 56 16.49 -38.59 -8.77
CA SER A 56 17.77 -38.90 -9.43
C SER A 56 17.76 -38.71 -10.95
N LYS A 57 16.59 -38.56 -11.58
CA LYS A 57 16.46 -38.50 -13.05
C LYS A 57 17.04 -37.18 -13.59
N PRO A 58 18.06 -37.19 -14.48
CA PRO A 58 18.65 -35.97 -15.02
C PRO A 58 17.63 -35.09 -15.76
N GLY A 59 17.78 -33.77 -15.65
CA GLY A 59 16.95 -32.80 -16.38
C GLY A 59 15.51 -32.63 -15.90
N LYS A 60 15.13 -33.20 -14.74
CA LYS A 60 13.75 -33.14 -14.20
C LYS A 60 13.66 -32.45 -12.84
N THR A 61 12.55 -31.78 -12.59
CA THR A 61 12.16 -31.26 -11.27
C THR A 61 11.21 -32.22 -10.55
N HIS A 62 11.26 -32.23 -9.22
CA HIS A 62 10.39 -33.05 -8.37
C HIS A 62 9.15 -32.32 -7.85
N THR A 63 8.88 -31.09 -8.31
CA THR A 63 7.64 -30.36 -7.98
C THR A 63 7.10 -29.62 -9.21
N THR A 64 5.78 -29.52 -9.29
CA THR A 64 5.03 -28.81 -10.34
C THR A 64 4.42 -27.51 -9.84
N LYS A 65 4.73 -27.11 -8.59
CA LYS A 65 4.02 -26.07 -7.86
C LYS A 65 4.86 -24.82 -7.59
N ALA A 66 4.17 -23.68 -7.55
CA ALA A 66 4.73 -22.38 -7.18
C ALA A 66 3.64 -21.42 -6.69
N ALA A 67 4.03 -20.38 -5.96
CA ALA A 67 3.18 -19.20 -5.80
C ALA A 67 3.37 -18.28 -7.03
N LEU A 68 2.32 -17.95 -7.76
CA LEU A 68 2.42 -17.24 -9.05
C LEU A 68 1.60 -15.95 -9.07
N ILE A 69 2.06 -14.99 -9.87
CA ILE A 69 1.33 -13.75 -10.17
C ILE A 69 0.34 -14.02 -11.32
N GLU A 70 -0.92 -13.60 -11.10
CA GLU A 70 -1.94 -13.49 -12.15
C GLU A 70 -1.60 -12.29 -13.06
N GLY A 71 -1.72 -12.46 -14.39
CA GLY A 71 -1.42 -11.38 -15.33
C GLY A 71 0.06 -10.97 -15.40
N PHE A 72 1.02 -11.85 -15.08
CA PHE A 72 2.45 -11.52 -14.95
C PHE A 72 3.10 -10.73 -16.11
N ASN A 73 2.57 -10.85 -17.33
CA ASN A 73 3.04 -10.18 -18.54
C ASN A 73 2.12 -9.03 -19.02
N GLU A 74 0.99 -8.80 -18.33
CA GLU A 74 0.04 -7.72 -18.61
C GLU A 74 0.62 -6.35 -18.22
N PHE A 75 0.38 -5.35 -19.07
CA PHE A 75 1.03 -4.05 -18.96
C PHE A 75 0.33 -3.00 -19.82
N ASP A 76 -0.13 -1.89 -19.21
CA ASP A 76 -0.55 -0.72 -19.99
C ASP A 76 0.68 0.04 -20.51
N HIS A 77 1.15 -0.41 -21.68
CA HIS A 77 2.28 0.22 -22.36
C HIS A 77 2.01 1.69 -22.73
N LYS A 78 0.75 2.09 -22.92
CA LYS A 78 0.39 3.47 -23.32
C LYS A 78 0.49 4.42 -22.15
N PHE A 79 0.07 3.99 -20.96
CA PHE A 79 0.24 4.74 -19.71
C PHE A 79 1.70 5.12 -19.46
N PHE A 80 2.63 4.17 -19.66
CA PHE A 80 4.07 4.41 -19.48
C PHE A 80 4.78 5.00 -20.72
N GLY A 81 4.04 5.37 -21.77
CA GLY A 81 4.61 5.97 -23.00
C GLY A 81 5.46 5.02 -23.86
N ILE A 82 5.34 3.71 -23.67
CA ILE A 82 6.13 2.68 -24.34
C ILE A 82 5.40 2.17 -25.58
N THR A 83 6.13 1.88 -26.66
CA THR A 83 5.52 1.31 -27.89
C THR A 83 5.14 -0.15 -27.68
N GLU A 84 4.10 -0.62 -28.37
CA GLU A 84 3.67 -2.04 -28.36
C GLU A 84 4.85 -2.98 -28.73
N SER A 85 5.59 -2.62 -29.77
CA SER A 85 6.78 -3.37 -30.23
C SER A 85 7.95 -3.37 -29.23
N GLU A 86 8.07 -2.40 -28.32
CA GLU A 86 9.03 -2.48 -27.21
C GLU A 86 8.46 -3.30 -26.05
N ALA A 87 7.18 -3.09 -25.70
CA ALA A 87 6.50 -3.78 -24.61
C ALA A 87 6.45 -5.31 -24.82
N ASP A 88 6.34 -5.78 -26.06
CA ASP A 88 6.50 -7.21 -26.39
C ASP A 88 7.88 -7.75 -26.00
N PHE A 89 8.94 -6.96 -26.19
CA PHE A 89 10.33 -7.36 -25.99
C PHE A 89 10.86 -7.08 -24.58
N MET A 90 10.12 -6.35 -23.74
CA MET A 90 10.40 -6.17 -22.31
C MET A 90 10.16 -7.46 -21.51
N ASP A 91 11.11 -7.79 -20.64
CA ASP A 91 10.95 -8.77 -19.57
C ASP A 91 9.74 -8.41 -18.68
N PRO A 92 8.81 -9.35 -18.40
CA PRO A 92 7.77 -9.22 -17.38
C PRO A 92 8.22 -8.56 -16.08
N GLN A 93 9.45 -8.83 -15.64
CA GLN A 93 10.05 -8.21 -14.46
C GLN A 93 10.11 -6.67 -14.58
N GLN A 94 10.47 -6.13 -15.75
CA GLN A 94 10.49 -4.68 -15.98
C GLN A 94 9.08 -4.08 -16.01
N LYS A 95 8.09 -4.82 -16.53
CA LYS A 95 6.68 -4.41 -16.59
C LYS A 95 6.09 -4.29 -15.18
N LEU A 96 6.32 -5.29 -14.34
CA LEU A 96 5.89 -5.29 -12.94
C LEU A 96 6.57 -4.19 -12.12
N LEU A 97 7.87 -3.93 -12.35
CA LEU A 97 8.61 -2.88 -11.65
C LEU A 97 8.06 -1.47 -11.91
N LEU A 98 7.71 -1.13 -13.16
CA LEU A 98 7.07 0.15 -13.48
C LEU A 98 5.69 0.28 -12.82
N GLN A 99 4.88 -0.77 -12.90
CA GLN A 99 3.54 -0.83 -12.29
C GLN A 99 3.57 -0.79 -10.75
N CYS A 100 4.56 -1.41 -10.11
CA CYS A 100 4.73 -1.34 -8.66
C CYS A 100 5.33 -0.01 -8.21
N THR A 101 6.19 0.61 -9.03
CA THR A 101 6.68 1.97 -8.77
C THR A 101 5.51 2.96 -8.77
N TYR A 102 4.65 2.93 -9.79
CA TYR A 102 3.49 3.83 -9.84
C TYR A 102 2.60 3.69 -8.60
N ARG A 103 2.22 2.46 -8.22
CA ARG A 103 1.44 2.21 -7.00
C ARG A 103 2.14 2.68 -5.70
N ALA A 104 3.49 2.64 -5.64
CA ALA A 104 4.24 3.17 -4.51
C ALA A 104 4.22 4.70 -4.43
N LEU A 105 4.08 5.40 -5.57
CA LEU A 105 3.89 6.85 -5.62
C LEU A 105 2.45 7.24 -5.24
N GLU A 106 1.45 6.49 -5.73
CA GLU A 106 0.05 6.65 -5.33
C GLU A 106 -0.13 6.49 -3.80
N ASP A 107 0.44 5.43 -3.22
CA ASP A 107 0.39 5.17 -1.78
C ASP A 107 1.13 6.24 -0.93
N ALA A 108 2.16 6.88 -1.50
CA ALA A 108 2.83 8.04 -0.91
C ALA A 108 2.07 9.37 -1.07
N GLY A 109 0.99 9.39 -1.87
CA GLY A 109 0.26 10.61 -2.24
C GLY A 109 1.03 11.52 -3.21
N MET A 110 1.94 10.97 -4.01
CA MET A 110 2.86 11.73 -4.87
C MET A 110 2.53 11.56 -6.36
N ALA A 111 2.31 12.69 -7.06
CA ALA A 111 2.15 12.70 -8.51
C ALA A 111 3.48 12.44 -9.23
N MET A 112 3.47 11.82 -10.41
CA MET A 112 4.69 11.51 -11.18
C MET A 112 5.48 12.79 -11.54
N GLU A 113 4.74 13.87 -11.81
CA GLU A 113 5.26 15.20 -12.11
C GLU A 113 6.00 15.81 -10.92
N SER A 114 5.63 15.44 -9.69
CA SER A 114 6.25 15.97 -8.46
C SER A 114 7.63 15.40 -8.16
N ILE A 115 7.98 14.26 -8.76
CA ILE A 115 9.31 13.63 -8.65
C ILE A 115 10.13 13.75 -9.95
N SER A 116 9.54 14.24 -11.04
CA SER A 116 10.22 14.40 -12.32
C SER A 116 11.37 15.40 -12.20
N GLY A 117 12.59 14.97 -12.57
CA GLY A 117 13.83 15.73 -12.42
C GLY A 117 14.44 15.69 -11.01
N SER A 118 13.76 15.09 -10.01
CA SER A 118 14.28 14.97 -8.65
C SER A 118 15.54 14.10 -8.58
N ARG A 119 16.32 14.26 -7.50
CA ARG A 119 17.45 13.40 -7.16
C ARG A 119 16.96 12.15 -6.42
N THR A 120 15.96 11.47 -6.98
CA THR A 120 15.47 10.18 -6.46
C THR A 120 16.36 9.04 -6.99
N GLY A 121 16.91 8.24 -6.08
CA GLY A 121 17.67 7.02 -6.43
C GLY A 121 16.77 5.81 -6.68
N VAL A 122 17.29 4.79 -7.36
CA VAL A 122 16.57 3.54 -7.70
C VAL A 122 17.46 2.32 -7.47
N TYR A 123 17.05 1.41 -6.59
CA TYR A 123 17.83 0.26 -6.15
C TYR A 123 16.98 -1.02 -6.26
N ILE A 124 17.19 -1.83 -7.30
CA ILE A 124 16.34 -2.99 -7.59
C ILE A 124 17.11 -4.30 -7.43
N GLY A 125 16.65 -5.15 -6.51
CA GLY A 125 17.15 -6.51 -6.35
C GLY A 125 16.48 -7.51 -7.31
N LEU A 126 17.25 -8.19 -8.16
CA LEU A 126 16.77 -9.29 -9.00
C LEU A 126 17.89 -10.28 -9.36
N MET A 127 17.52 -11.54 -9.60
CA MET A 127 18.47 -12.63 -9.93
C MET A 127 18.07 -13.49 -11.14
N ASN A 128 16.77 -13.62 -11.45
CA ASN A 128 16.31 -14.44 -12.58
C ASN A 128 16.49 -13.69 -13.91
N ARG A 129 16.92 -14.42 -14.94
CA ARG A 129 17.06 -13.93 -16.33
C ARG A 129 16.32 -14.82 -17.34
N ASP A 130 15.25 -15.48 -16.87
CA ASP A 130 14.45 -16.46 -17.63
C ASP A 130 14.02 -15.92 -19.00
N TYR A 131 13.56 -14.67 -19.08
CA TYR A 131 13.10 -14.06 -20.33
C TYR A 131 14.23 -13.81 -21.33
N GLU A 132 15.43 -13.43 -20.87
CA GLU A 132 16.63 -13.37 -21.72
C GLU A 132 16.95 -14.75 -22.29
N MET A 133 16.93 -15.78 -21.45
CA MET A 133 17.26 -17.15 -21.85
C MET A 133 16.27 -17.68 -22.90
N LEU A 134 14.98 -17.39 -22.74
CA LEU A 134 13.94 -17.73 -23.72
C LEU A 134 14.16 -16.99 -25.05
N ARG A 135 14.32 -15.65 -25.01
CA ARG A 135 14.52 -14.80 -26.20
C ARG A 135 15.83 -15.06 -26.94
N SER A 136 16.88 -15.53 -26.26
CA SER A 136 18.20 -15.79 -26.86
C SER A 136 18.26 -17.04 -27.73
N ASN A 137 17.26 -17.93 -27.68
CA ASN A 137 17.27 -19.20 -28.41
C ASN A 137 17.01 -19.08 -29.93
N SER A 138 16.60 -17.91 -30.44
CA SER A 138 16.23 -17.73 -31.85
C SER A 138 16.81 -16.45 -32.47
N PRO A 139 17.97 -16.55 -33.18
CA PRO A 139 18.62 -15.38 -33.79
C PRO A 139 17.75 -14.60 -34.79
N THR A 140 16.78 -15.25 -35.43
CA THR A 140 15.84 -14.62 -36.37
C THR A 140 14.77 -13.76 -35.69
N THR A 141 14.68 -13.79 -34.36
CA THR A 141 13.74 -12.98 -33.57
C THR A 141 14.40 -11.81 -32.83
N ILE A 142 15.70 -11.59 -33.03
CA ILE A 142 16.44 -10.52 -32.36
C ILE A 142 16.12 -9.17 -33.01
N THR A 143 15.72 -8.20 -32.19
CA THR A 143 15.53 -6.79 -32.55
C THR A 143 16.43 -5.90 -31.70
N HIS A 144 16.43 -4.59 -31.97
CA HIS A 144 17.15 -3.62 -31.14
C HIS A 144 16.60 -3.55 -29.70
N TYR A 145 15.33 -3.92 -29.47
CA TYR A 145 14.73 -3.97 -28.14
C TYR A 145 15.21 -5.14 -27.28
N ASN A 146 15.87 -6.18 -27.83
CA ASN A 146 16.40 -7.28 -27.00
C ASN A 146 17.35 -6.76 -25.91
N GLY A 147 18.20 -5.76 -26.21
CA GLY A 147 19.13 -5.19 -25.23
C GLY A 147 18.41 -4.46 -24.09
N THR A 148 17.53 -3.50 -24.42
CA THR A 148 16.80 -2.71 -23.41
C THR A 148 15.70 -3.52 -22.71
N GLY A 149 15.22 -4.60 -23.33
CA GLY A 149 14.17 -5.47 -22.82
C GLY A 149 14.64 -6.51 -21.81
N THR A 150 15.91 -6.95 -21.83
CA THR A 150 16.38 -8.07 -20.98
C THR A 150 17.68 -7.82 -20.20
N ALA A 151 18.39 -6.71 -20.42
CA ALA A 151 19.58 -6.36 -19.63
C ALA A 151 19.20 -6.09 -18.15
N MET A 152 19.94 -6.70 -17.22
CA MET A 152 19.65 -6.60 -15.77
C MET A 152 19.60 -5.15 -15.27
N SER A 153 20.51 -4.29 -15.76
CA SER A 153 20.55 -2.85 -15.43
C SER A 153 19.28 -2.08 -15.79
N MET A 154 18.51 -2.54 -16.78
CA MET A 154 17.26 -1.89 -17.19
C MET A 154 16.13 -2.08 -16.19
N ALA A 155 16.23 -3.03 -15.24
CA ALA A 155 15.29 -3.16 -14.13
C ALA A 155 15.22 -1.87 -13.29
N ALA A 156 16.37 -1.27 -12.98
CA ALA A 156 16.44 0.04 -12.32
C ALA A 156 16.35 1.19 -13.34
N ASN A 157 17.18 1.15 -14.39
CA ASN A 157 17.32 2.29 -15.30
C ASN A 157 16.05 2.63 -16.09
N ARG A 158 15.14 1.67 -16.34
CA ARG A 158 13.85 1.96 -16.99
C ARG A 158 12.92 2.73 -16.05
N ILE A 159 12.98 2.51 -14.74
CA ILE A 159 12.25 3.31 -13.74
C ILE A 159 12.79 4.74 -13.77
N SER A 160 14.11 4.92 -13.64
CA SER A 160 14.73 6.25 -13.71
C SER A 160 14.41 6.99 -15.01
N PHE A 161 14.38 6.29 -16.15
CA PHE A 161 14.01 6.88 -17.43
C PHE A 161 12.52 7.28 -17.48
N THR A 162 11.61 6.37 -17.13
CA THR A 162 10.15 6.56 -17.26
C THR A 162 9.62 7.63 -16.31
N PHE A 163 10.16 7.71 -15.10
CA PHE A 163 9.78 8.72 -14.10
C PHE A 163 10.74 9.92 -14.05
N ASN A 164 11.70 10.01 -14.99
CA ASN A 164 12.69 11.09 -15.10
C ASN A 164 13.49 11.37 -13.81
N LEU A 165 14.00 10.33 -13.16
CA LEU A 165 14.71 10.39 -11.87
C LEU A 165 16.22 10.49 -12.09
N THR A 166 16.88 11.41 -11.37
CA THR A 166 18.30 11.78 -11.60
C THR A 166 19.27 11.29 -10.51
N GLY A 167 18.78 10.56 -9.50
CA GLY A 167 19.63 9.94 -8.49
C GLY A 167 20.34 8.67 -8.99
N PRO A 168 21.16 8.01 -8.14
CA PRO A 168 21.86 6.79 -8.51
C PRO A 168 20.89 5.66 -8.86
N SER A 169 21.17 4.90 -9.92
CA SER A 169 20.30 3.81 -10.41
C SER A 169 21.09 2.51 -10.54
N PHE A 170 20.70 1.48 -9.78
CA PHE A 170 21.43 0.20 -9.69
C PHE A 170 20.48 -1.00 -9.69
N ALA A 171 20.81 -1.98 -10.53
CA ALA A 171 20.31 -3.35 -10.42
C ALA A 171 21.32 -4.19 -9.62
N ILE A 172 20.83 -5.01 -8.69
CA ILE A 172 21.63 -5.70 -7.67
C ILE A 172 21.28 -7.19 -7.68
N ASP A 173 22.31 -8.04 -7.74
CA ASP A 173 22.19 -9.48 -7.54
C ASP A 173 23.10 -9.93 -6.39
N SER A 174 22.47 -10.36 -5.30
CA SER A 174 23.04 -11.15 -4.21
C SER A 174 22.09 -12.34 -3.89
N ALA A 175 21.50 -12.91 -4.94
CA ALA A 175 20.47 -13.94 -4.90
C ALA A 175 19.30 -13.59 -3.95
N CYS A 176 19.09 -14.36 -2.89
CA CYS A 176 17.93 -14.22 -2.01
C CYS A 176 17.96 -12.96 -1.11
N SER A 177 19.08 -12.24 -1.02
CA SER A 177 19.20 -11.00 -0.23
C SER A 177 19.10 -9.71 -1.05
N SER A 178 18.95 -9.79 -2.38
CA SER A 178 19.12 -8.65 -3.29
C SER A 178 18.29 -7.41 -2.95
N SER A 179 17.03 -7.58 -2.52
CA SER A 179 16.16 -6.47 -2.12
C SER A 179 16.54 -5.83 -0.77
N LEU A 180 17.16 -6.58 0.14
CA LEU A 180 17.66 -6.06 1.42
C LEU A 180 19.06 -5.42 1.27
N VAL A 181 19.87 -5.88 0.32
CA VAL A 181 21.09 -5.16 -0.09
C VAL A 181 20.71 -3.85 -0.81
N ALA A 182 19.67 -3.88 -1.65
CA ALA A 182 19.11 -2.67 -2.26
C ALA A 182 18.59 -1.68 -1.21
N LEU A 183 17.85 -2.15 -0.20
CA LEU A 183 17.44 -1.34 0.96
C LEU A 183 18.65 -0.70 1.67
N HIS A 184 19.68 -1.48 1.99
CA HIS A 184 20.88 -0.96 2.65
C HIS A 184 21.55 0.16 1.85
N LEU A 185 21.74 -0.05 0.53
CA LEU A 185 22.35 0.96 -0.35
C LEU A 185 21.46 2.20 -0.53
N ALA A 186 20.14 2.04 -0.61
CA ALA A 186 19.18 3.15 -0.65
C ALA A 186 19.22 3.99 0.64
N CYS A 187 19.23 3.36 1.81
CA CYS A 187 19.37 4.06 3.10
C CYS A 187 20.72 4.78 3.21
N GLN A 188 21.81 4.17 2.75
CA GLN A 188 23.13 4.79 2.74
C GLN A 188 23.19 6.01 1.83
N ALA A 189 22.65 5.93 0.61
CA ALA A 189 22.64 7.04 -0.33
C ALA A 189 21.77 8.23 0.15
N ILE A 190 20.66 7.97 0.86
CA ILE A 190 19.89 9.02 1.53
C ILE A 190 20.70 9.66 2.67
N LYS A 191 21.29 8.85 3.57
CA LYS A 191 22.09 9.36 4.71
C LYS A 191 23.36 10.11 4.28
N GLN A 192 23.97 9.72 3.15
CA GLN A 192 25.16 10.38 2.58
C GLN A 192 24.80 11.59 1.68
N GLY A 193 23.52 11.76 1.32
CA GLY A 193 23.03 12.89 0.52
C GLY A 193 23.17 12.73 -0.99
N ASP A 194 23.53 11.54 -1.49
CA ASP A 194 23.59 11.18 -2.92
C ASP A 194 22.21 11.24 -3.60
N CYS A 195 21.14 11.01 -2.83
CA CYS A 195 19.76 11.16 -3.24
C CYS A 195 18.91 11.78 -2.09
N GLU A 196 17.81 12.44 -2.43
CA GLU A 196 16.89 13.05 -1.44
C GLU A 196 15.72 12.13 -1.06
N MET A 197 15.40 11.20 -1.98
CA MET A 197 14.48 10.08 -1.83
C MET A 197 15.09 8.88 -2.55
N ALA A 198 14.64 7.66 -2.24
CA ALA A 198 15.06 6.47 -2.96
C ALA A 198 13.91 5.46 -3.10
N LEU A 199 13.72 4.95 -4.31
CA LEU A 199 12.96 3.74 -4.55
C LEU A 199 13.91 2.55 -4.32
N PHE A 200 13.56 1.65 -3.41
CA PHE A 200 14.18 0.32 -3.36
C PHE A 200 13.12 -0.76 -3.61
N GLY A 201 13.57 -1.95 -3.99
CA GLY A 201 12.64 -3.06 -4.15
C GLY A 201 13.29 -4.34 -4.65
N GLY A 202 12.45 -5.24 -5.13
CA GLY A 202 12.90 -6.42 -5.86
C GLY A 202 11.78 -7.07 -6.66
N VAL A 203 12.19 -7.87 -7.64
CA VAL A 203 11.29 -8.60 -8.54
C VAL A 203 11.81 -10.00 -8.83
N ASN A 204 10.89 -10.95 -8.97
CA ASN A 204 11.16 -12.31 -9.39
C ASN A 204 9.97 -12.84 -10.20
N CYS A 205 10.17 -13.11 -11.49
CA CYS A 205 9.24 -13.89 -12.32
C CYS A 205 9.75 -15.33 -12.51
N ILE A 206 8.86 -16.25 -12.84
CA ILE A 206 9.13 -17.67 -13.05
C ILE A 206 8.64 -18.02 -14.46
N ILE A 207 9.56 -18.15 -15.41
CA ILE A 207 9.24 -18.34 -16.83
C ILE A 207 10.00 -19.54 -17.44
N GLU A 208 11.18 -19.90 -16.92
CA GLU A 208 11.96 -21.04 -17.42
C GLU A 208 12.17 -22.13 -16.34
N PRO A 209 11.84 -23.41 -16.61
CA PRO A 209 11.90 -24.49 -15.62
C PRO A 209 13.31 -24.92 -15.22
N ARG A 210 14.37 -24.50 -15.92
CA ARG A 210 15.76 -24.91 -15.62
C ARG A 210 16.18 -24.57 -14.19
N VAL A 211 15.68 -23.47 -13.64
CA VAL A 211 15.95 -23.08 -12.25
C VAL A 211 15.31 -24.07 -11.26
N PHE A 212 14.08 -24.55 -11.53
CA PHE A 212 13.49 -25.65 -10.74
C PHE A 212 14.31 -26.93 -10.83
N VAL A 213 14.76 -27.32 -12.03
CA VAL A 213 15.57 -28.53 -12.23
C VAL A 213 16.87 -28.44 -11.40
N ALA A 214 17.60 -27.32 -11.49
CA ALA A 214 18.83 -27.10 -10.73
C ALA A 214 18.59 -27.16 -9.21
N LEU A 215 17.58 -26.44 -8.70
CA LEU A 215 17.24 -26.42 -7.28
C LEU A 215 16.73 -27.76 -6.75
N SER A 216 16.02 -28.55 -7.58
CA SER A 216 15.62 -29.92 -7.24
C SER A 216 16.84 -30.81 -7.05
N LYS A 217 17.84 -30.72 -7.96
CA LYS A 217 19.06 -31.54 -7.85
C LYS A 217 19.98 -31.07 -6.71
N ALA A 218 19.91 -29.79 -6.34
CA ALA A 218 20.53 -29.25 -5.13
C ALA A 218 19.75 -29.58 -3.83
N LYS A 219 18.55 -30.18 -3.91
CA LYS A 219 17.63 -30.45 -2.80
C LYS A 219 17.31 -29.22 -1.95
N MET A 220 17.10 -28.08 -2.63
CA MET A 220 16.82 -26.80 -2.00
C MET A 220 15.33 -26.45 -1.91
N ILE A 221 14.52 -26.96 -2.85
CA ILE A 221 13.08 -26.70 -2.91
C ILE A 221 12.26 -27.88 -2.39
N SER A 222 11.08 -27.61 -1.85
CA SER A 222 10.19 -28.62 -1.30
C SER A 222 9.46 -29.38 -2.42
N PRO A 223 9.34 -30.72 -2.36
CA PRO A 223 8.47 -31.48 -3.25
C PRO A 223 7.00 -31.05 -3.15
N GLU A 224 6.53 -30.65 -1.96
CA GLU A 224 5.17 -30.12 -1.73
C GLU A 224 4.96 -28.74 -2.38
N GLY A 225 6.04 -28.05 -2.81
CA GLY A 225 6.00 -26.73 -3.43
C GLY A 225 5.83 -25.56 -2.44
N ILE A 226 5.88 -25.84 -1.14
CA ILE A 226 5.60 -24.88 -0.05
C ILE A 226 6.83 -24.76 0.87
N SER A 227 7.05 -23.58 1.45
CA SER A 227 8.03 -23.39 2.52
C SER A 227 7.39 -23.71 3.87
N LYS A 228 8.11 -24.41 4.76
CA LYS A 228 7.61 -24.82 6.09
C LYS A 228 8.58 -24.37 7.21
N PRO A 229 8.84 -23.06 7.35
CA PRO A 229 9.86 -22.52 8.26
C PRO A 229 9.67 -22.96 9.71
N PHE A 230 10.77 -23.37 10.34
CA PHE A 230 10.84 -23.80 11.74
C PHE A 230 9.96 -25.03 12.06
N CYS A 231 9.36 -25.67 11.06
CA CYS A 231 8.55 -26.86 11.20
C CYS A 231 9.42 -28.13 11.25
N SER A 232 9.01 -29.14 12.00
CA SER A 232 9.63 -30.48 11.95
C SER A 232 9.44 -31.20 10.60
N ARG A 233 8.62 -30.65 9.69
CA ARG A 233 8.45 -31.09 8.29
C ARG A 233 9.14 -30.17 7.27
N ALA A 234 10.07 -29.33 7.70
CA ALA A 234 10.97 -28.57 6.82
C ALA A 234 11.72 -29.52 5.87
N ASP A 235 11.59 -29.32 4.56
CA ASP A 235 12.19 -30.17 3.52
C ASP A 235 12.68 -29.38 2.27
N GLY A 236 12.65 -28.05 2.33
CA GLY A 236 12.97 -27.14 1.23
C GLY A 236 12.02 -25.93 1.20
N TYR A 237 12.31 -24.97 0.32
CA TYR A 237 11.44 -23.80 0.11
C TYR A 237 10.48 -23.97 -1.09
N GLY A 238 9.34 -23.29 -1.06
CA GLY A 238 8.48 -23.12 -2.23
C GLY A 238 8.93 -21.94 -3.09
N ARG A 239 9.06 -22.11 -4.42
CA ARG A 239 9.34 -20.97 -5.32
C ARG A 239 8.10 -20.08 -5.43
N GLY A 240 8.31 -18.76 -5.42
CA GLY A 240 7.24 -17.77 -5.59
C GLY A 240 7.65 -16.66 -6.54
N GLU A 241 6.70 -16.15 -7.32
CA GLU A 241 6.79 -14.86 -8.01
C GLU A 241 6.50 -13.70 -7.05
N GLY A 242 6.93 -12.49 -7.40
CA GLY A 242 6.69 -11.30 -6.59
C GLY A 242 7.34 -10.06 -7.18
N CYS A 243 6.69 -8.90 -6.99
CA CYS A 243 7.29 -7.59 -7.22
C CYS A 243 6.90 -6.65 -6.07
N GLY A 244 7.88 -5.96 -5.50
CA GLY A 244 7.64 -4.97 -4.45
C GLY A 244 8.61 -3.79 -4.59
N ILE A 245 8.06 -2.58 -4.56
CA ILE A 245 8.75 -1.30 -4.58
C ILE A 245 8.33 -0.50 -3.35
N VAL A 246 9.29 0.19 -2.73
CA VAL A 246 9.10 1.02 -1.55
C VAL A 246 9.82 2.35 -1.75
N LEU A 247 9.10 3.45 -1.52
CA LEU A 247 9.66 4.81 -1.53
C LEU A 247 10.15 5.19 -0.13
N LEU A 248 11.41 5.61 -0.07
CA LEU A 248 12.13 6.05 1.12
C LEU A 248 12.47 7.53 1.07
N LYS A 249 12.49 8.15 2.25
CA LYS A 249 12.87 9.56 2.45
C LYS A 249 13.48 9.73 3.85
N LEU A 250 14.38 10.69 4.06
CA LEU A 250 14.91 10.99 5.40
C LEU A 250 13.76 11.48 6.32
N LEU A 251 13.67 10.99 7.55
CA LEU A 251 12.47 11.16 8.40
C LEU A 251 12.09 12.62 8.60
N LYS A 252 13.04 13.49 8.97
CA LYS A 252 12.78 14.94 9.10
C LYS A 252 12.26 15.60 7.83
N ASN A 253 12.66 15.12 6.65
CA ASN A 253 12.13 15.60 5.37
C ASN A 253 10.72 15.04 5.09
N ALA A 254 10.44 13.79 5.47
CA ALA A 254 9.11 13.20 5.35
C ALA A 254 8.09 13.91 6.27
N VAL A 255 8.47 14.19 7.52
CA VAL A 255 7.65 14.97 8.47
C VAL A 255 7.43 16.40 7.98
N LYS A 256 8.51 17.11 7.59
CA LYS A 256 8.45 18.47 7.05
C LYS A 256 7.51 18.61 5.85
N ASP A 257 7.56 17.65 4.94
CA ASP A 257 6.77 17.66 3.70
C ASP A 257 5.42 16.93 3.85
N CYS A 258 4.99 16.64 5.09
CA CYS A 258 3.71 16.01 5.44
C CYS A 258 3.43 14.68 4.73
N ASN A 259 4.46 13.90 4.43
CA ASN A 259 4.31 12.58 3.83
C ASN A 259 3.65 11.59 4.82
N LYS A 260 2.90 10.63 4.29
CA LYS A 260 2.54 9.39 4.99
C LYS A 260 3.81 8.70 5.49
N ILE A 261 3.78 8.12 6.69
CA ILE A 261 4.89 7.35 7.25
C ILE A 261 4.33 6.01 7.73
N TRP A 262 4.68 4.91 7.04
CA TRP A 262 4.32 3.55 7.45
C TRP A 262 5.18 3.05 8.61
N GLY A 263 6.40 3.56 8.73
CA GLY A 263 7.39 3.17 9.73
C GLY A 263 8.77 3.74 9.39
N THR A 264 9.75 3.45 10.23
CA THR A 264 11.12 3.97 10.10
C THR A 264 12.16 2.85 10.12
N ILE A 265 13.11 2.93 9.21
CA ILE A 265 14.32 2.10 9.17
C ILE A 265 15.40 2.84 9.96
N SER A 266 15.75 2.29 11.12
CA SER A 266 16.80 2.85 11.98
C SER A 266 18.19 2.41 11.55
N LYS A 267 18.40 1.09 11.47
CA LYS A 267 19.69 0.47 11.17
C LYS A 267 19.54 -0.61 10.10
N THR A 268 20.52 -0.69 9.19
CA THR A 268 20.69 -1.80 8.24
C THR A 268 22.16 -2.20 8.20
N ALA A 269 22.46 -3.47 8.00
CA ALA A 269 23.81 -3.99 7.87
C ALA A 269 23.86 -5.15 6.88
N ILE A 270 25.04 -5.40 6.32
CA ILE A 270 25.33 -6.53 5.44
C ILE A 270 26.70 -7.14 5.80
N ASN A 271 26.85 -8.45 5.61
CA ASN A 271 28.12 -9.17 5.73
C ASN A 271 28.15 -10.37 4.76
N GLN A 272 29.06 -11.32 4.98
CA GLN A 272 29.27 -12.50 4.14
C GLN A 272 29.70 -13.70 4.99
N ASP A 273 29.26 -14.90 4.60
CA ASP A 273 29.57 -16.15 5.32
C ASP A 273 31.04 -16.57 5.14
N GLY A 274 31.65 -16.21 4.01
CA GLY A 274 33.05 -16.50 3.69
C GLY A 274 33.38 -17.99 3.80
N HIS A 275 34.54 -18.30 4.38
CA HIS A 275 34.97 -19.69 4.63
C HIS A 275 34.57 -20.22 6.02
N SER A 276 33.60 -19.61 6.71
CA SER A 276 33.15 -20.09 8.03
C SER A 276 32.34 -21.40 7.96
N VAL A 277 31.88 -21.78 6.76
CA VAL A 277 31.04 -22.95 6.48
C VAL A 277 31.40 -23.58 5.13
N SER A 278 30.95 -24.83 4.94
CA SER A 278 31.10 -25.58 3.68
C SER A 278 29.92 -26.56 3.52
N PRO A 279 29.39 -26.80 2.31
CA PRO A 279 29.73 -26.13 1.04
C PRO A 279 29.33 -24.64 1.02
N ILE A 280 29.67 -23.92 -0.05
CA ILE A 280 29.36 -22.49 -0.26
C ILE A 280 27.86 -22.12 -0.15
N THR A 281 26.96 -23.11 -0.27
CA THR A 281 25.50 -22.94 -0.16
C THR A 281 24.95 -23.21 1.25
N LYS A 282 25.81 -23.53 2.22
CA LYS A 282 25.41 -23.73 3.62
C LYS A 282 25.45 -22.38 4.37
N PRO A 283 24.42 -22.03 5.17
CA PRO A 283 24.43 -20.80 5.96
C PRO A 283 25.30 -20.91 7.22
N SER A 284 25.84 -19.78 7.69
CA SER A 284 26.69 -19.67 8.87
C SER A 284 26.01 -19.03 10.08
N MET A 285 25.81 -19.82 11.15
CA MET A 285 25.31 -19.34 12.43
C MET A 285 26.16 -18.17 12.95
N THR A 286 27.48 -18.30 12.88
CA THR A 286 28.44 -17.30 13.40
C THR A 286 28.34 -15.96 12.69
N GLN A 287 28.13 -15.95 11.37
CA GLN A 287 28.05 -14.70 10.61
C GLN A 287 26.65 -14.07 10.68
N GLN A 288 25.60 -14.88 10.83
CA GLN A 288 24.28 -14.36 11.21
C GLN A 288 24.30 -13.75 12.63
N GLU A 289 25.01 -14.37 13.58
CA GLU A 289 25.20 -13.78 14.92
C GLU A 289 25.97 -12.46 14.87
N GLU A 290 27.09 -12.39 14.13
CA GLU A 290 27.86 -11.16 13.94
C GLU A 290 27.02 -10.05 13.31
N LEU A 291 26.18 -10.38 12.31
CA LEU A 291 25.29 -9.41 11.67
C LEU A 291 24.27 -8.84 12.66
N LEU A 292 23.60 -9.70 13.43
CA LEU A 292 22.65 -9.28 14.47
C LEU A 292 23.37 -8.45 15.55
N ARG A 293 24.58 -8.84 15.98
CA ARG A 293 25.37 -8.08 16.97
C ARG A 293 25.72 -6.67 16.47
N ARG A 294 25.98 -6.48 15.17
CA ARG A 294 26.19 -5.15 14.56
C ARG A 294 24.94 -4.28 14.52
N ILE A 295 23.76 -4.86 14.31
CA ILE A 295 22.49 -4.13 14.26
C ILE A 295 22.02 -3.73 15.66
N TYR A 296 22.18 -4.62 16.65
CA TYR A 296 21.59 -4.46 17.98
C TYR A 296 22.55 -4.06 19.12
N SER A 297 23.85 -3.86 18.85
CA SER A 297 24.86 -3.49 19.88
C SER A 297 24.53 -2.24 20.70
N GLU A 298 23.82 -1.28 20.10
CA GLU A 298 23.36 -0.02 20.71
C GLU A 298 21.84 0.13 20.64
N SER A 299 21.10 -0.97 20.77
CA SER A 299 19.63 -0.99 20.68
C SER A 299 19.06 -1.72 21.89
N ASP A 300 17.95 -1.24 22.48
CA ASP A 300 17.29 -2.02 23.53
C ASP A 300 16.70 -3.29 22.91
N LEU A 301 17.06 -4.45 23.47
CA LEU A 301 16.58 -5.73 23.01
C LEU A 301 15.18 -6.07 23.55
N ALA A 302 14.66 -5.33 24.53
CA ALA A 302 13.28 -5.47 24.99
C ALA A 302 12.28 -5.01 23.91
N ASP A 303 12.56 -3.90 23.23
CA ASP A 303 11.69 -3.27 22.21
C ASP A 303 11.49 -4.12 20.94
N VAL A 304 12.34 -5.12 20.71
CA VAL A 304 12.24 -6.02 19.56
C VAL A 304 11.09 -7.02 19.77
N GLN A 305 9.87 -6.70 19.34
CA GLN A 305 8.71 -7.58 19.54
C GLN A 305 8.59 -8.71 18.49
N TYR A 306 9.03 -8.48 17.25
CA TYR A 306 8.93 -9.43 16.14
C TYR A 306 10.21 -9.48 15.28
N ILE A 307 10.50 -10.65 14.69
CA ILE A 307 11.49 -10.82 13.62
C ILE A 307 10.83 -11.53 12.43
N GLU A 308 10.80 -10.85 11.29
CA GLU A 308 10.53 -11.44 9.99
C GLU A 308 11.81 -12.15 9.50
N ALA A 309 11.80 -13.48 9.56
CA ALA A 309 12.98 -14.30 9.32
C ALA A 309 13.18 -14.64 7.83
N HIS A 310 14.41 -15.02 7.47
CA HIS A 310 14.70 -15.61 6.17
C HIS A 310 13.92 -16.92 5.97
N GLY A 311 13.78 -17.75 7.01
CA GLY A 311 12.70 -18.72 7.20
C GLY A 311 12.35 -19.51 5.95
N THR A 312 13.27 -20.35 5.48
CA THR A 312 13.12 -21.02 4.17
C THR A 312 12.37 -22.34 4.24
N GLY A 313 12.18 -22.94 5.42
CA GLY A 313 11.66 -24.30 5.52
C GLY A 313 12.74 -25.34 5.23
N THR A 314 14.01 -25.04 5.49
CA THR A 314 15.13 -25.94 5.19
C THR A 314 15.68 -26.61 6.45
N PRO A 315 15.96 -27.94 6.44
CA PRO A 315 16.45 -28.69 7.60
C PRO A 315 17.74 -28.16 8.26
N VAL A 316 18.51 -27.33 7.55
CA VAL A 316 19.80 -26.77 8.02
C VAL A 316 19.70 -25.26 8.23
N GLY A 317 18.94 -24.53 7.40
CA GLY A 317 18.82 -23.08 7.52
C GLY A 317 18.00 -22.65 8.73
N ASP A 318 16.81 -23.22 8.91
CA ASP A 318 15.89 -22.78 9.95
C ASP A 318 16.45 -22.98 11.38
N PRO A 319 17.12 -24.11 11.73
CA PRO A 319 17.77 -24.26 13.04
C PRO A 319 19.02 -23.39 13.19
N THR A 320 19.67 -23.01 12.08
CA THR A 320 20.81 -22.09 12.08
C THR A 320 20.34 -20.69 12.45
N GLU A 321 19.31 -20.19 11.76
CA GLU A 321 18.75 -18.84 11.96
C GLU A 321 18.07 -18.68 13.33
N ALA A 322 17.22 -19.64 13.73
CA ALA A 322 16.61 -19.62 15.06
C ALA A 322 17.68 -19.71 16.18
N GLY A 323 18.78 -20.44 15.93
CA GLY A 323 19.94 -20.49 16.82
C GLY A 323 20.62 -19.13 16.98
N SER A 324 20.94 -18.45 15.86
CA SER A 324 21.54 -17.11 15.88
C SER A 324 20.65 -16.07 16.56
N ILE A 325 19.34 -16.05 16.26
CA ILE A 325 18.37 -15.18 16.92
C ILE A 325 18.32 -15.44 18.44
N SER A 326 18.35 -16.71 18.86
CA SER A 326 18.39 -17.08 20.27
C SER A 326 19.69 -16.62 20.95
N ASN A 327 20.83 -16.79 20.28
CA ASN A 327 22.18 -16.50 20.80
C ASN A 327 22.54 -15.01 20.86
N VAL A 328 21.88 -14.15 20.08
CA VAL A 328 22.11 -12.69 20.10
C VAL A 328 21.01 -11.96 20.85
N ILE A 329 19.74 -12.23 20.52
CA ILE A 329 18.61 -11.41 20.98
C ILE A 329 17.98 -12.06 22.20
N THR A 330 17.44 -13.28 22.07
CA THR A 330 16.57 -13.86 23.10
C THR A 330 17.28 -14.02 24.45
N LYS A 331 18.55 -14.46 24.45
CA LYS A 331 19.36 -14.64 25.67
C LYS A 331 19.90 -13.34 26.29
N ALA A 332 19.79 -12.21 25.59
CA ALA A 332 20.26 -10.90 26.05
C ALA A 332 19.11 -9.92 26.39
N ARG A 333 17.85 -10.32 26.16
CA ARG A 333 16.67 -9.60 26.68
C ARG A 333 16.66 -9.59 28.21
N PRO A 334 16.19 -8.50 28.85
CA PRO A 334 15.92 -8.47 30.28
C PRO A 334 15.00 -9.62 30.76
N PRO A 335 15.22 -10.18 31.96
CA PRO A 335 14.28 -11.13 32.55
C PRO A 335 12.90 -10.49 32.73
N GLY A 336 11.87 -11.11 32.14
CA GLY A 336 10.50 -10.59 32.17
C GLY A 336 10.08 -9.75 30.95
N SER A 337 10.96 -9.53 29.96
CA SER A 337 10.54 -9.01 28.65
C SER A 337 9.49 -9.90 27.99
N GLU A 338 8.63 -9.30 27.15
CA GLU A 338 7.64 -10.02 26.35
C GLU A 338 8.29 -11.07 25.44
N THR A 339 7.50 -12.09 25.07
CA THR A 339 7.91 -13.13 24.11
C THR A 339 8.31 -12.49 22.78
N LEU A 340 9.56 -12.75 22.36
CA LEU A 340 10.00 -12.43 21.01
C LEU A 340 9.30 -13.36 20.02
N TRP A 341 8.47 -12.81 19.15
CA TRP A 341 7.83 -13.56 18.08
C TRP A 341 8.78 -13.67 16.87
N ILE A 342 8.82 -14.85 16.26
CA ILE A 342 9.48 -15.07 14.97
C ILE A 342 8.48 -15.64 13.98
N GLY A 343 8.58 -15.24 12.71
CA GLY A 343 7.74 -15.75 11.64
C GLY A 343 8.44 -15.64 10.30
N SER A 344 7.76 -16.07 9.24
CA SER A 344 8.14 -15.68 7.88
C SER A 344 6.95 -15.64 6.95
N VAL A 345 6.92 -14.64 6.07
CA VAL A 345 5.98 -14.47 4.95
C VAL A 345 6.01 -15.65 3.96
N LYS A 346 7.06 -16.48 4.01
CA LYS A 346 7.22 -17.66 3.15
C LYS A 346 6.31 -18.82 3.58
N ASP A 347 5.77 -18.78 4.80
CA ASP A 347 4.73 -19.68 5.28
C ASP A 347 3.34 -19.05 5.13
N LEU A 348 2.72 -19.27 3.98
CA LEU A 348 1.32 -18.92 3.74
C LEU A 348 0.38 -20.10 4.09
N GLN A 349 0.69 -20.94 5.08
CA GLN A 349 -0.19 -22.03 5.54
C GLN A 349 -0.35 -22.13 7.07
N HIS A 350 0.63 -21.70 7.87
CA HIS A 350 0.67 -21.99 9.31
C HIS A 350 0.83 -20.78 10.26
N GLN A 351 0.78 -19.53 9.77
CA GLN A 351 0.88 -18.32 10.63
C GLN A 351 -0.15 -18.24 11.78
N LEU A 352 -1.23 -19.03 11.72
CA LEU A 352 -2.25 -19.13 12.78
C LEU A 352 -1.99 -20.20 13.87
N THR A 353 -0.95 -21.05 13.75
CA THR A 353 -0.80 -22.22 14.65
C THR A 353 0.37 -22.12 15.65
N SER A 354 1.46 -21.41 15.32
CA SER A 354 2.63 -21.27 16.20
C SER A 354 2.72 -19.91 16.93
N ALA A 355 2.23 -18.84 16.31
CA ALA A 355 2.24 -17.49 16.89
C ALA A 355 0.99 -17.17 17.73
N LEU A 356 -0.12 -17.88 17.51
CA LEU A 356 -1.43 -17.58 18.14
C LEU A 356 -1.91 -18.67 19.11
N GLY A 357 -0.94 -19.25 19.83
CA GLY A 357 -1.16 -20.17 20.94
C GLY A 357 -1.80 -19.50 22.16
N SER A 358 -3.12 -19.34 22.12
CA SER A 358 -3.99 -18.65 23.09
C SER A 358 -3.91 -17.12 23.06
N LYS A 359 -5.10 -16.49 23.22
CA LYS A 359 -5.33 -15.03 23.24
C LYS A 359 -4.78 -14.24 22.04
N VAL A 360 -5.56 -14.22 20.96
CA VAL A 360 -5.88 -12.92 20.33
C VAL A 360 -6.89 -12.21 21.25
N GLU A 361 -6.44 -11.78 22.43
CA GLU A 361 -7.00 -10.56 23.01
C GLU A 361 -6.42 -9.42 22.18
N SER A 362 -7.29 -8.55 21.68
CA SER A 362 -6.89 -7.58 20.68
C SER A 362 -5.82 -6.64 21.23
N THR A 363 -4.67 -6.57 20.56
CA THR A 363 -3.79 -5.39 20.56
C THR A 363 -4.45 -4.23 19.81
N LYS A 364 -5.67 -3.90 20.22
CA LYS A 364 -6.17 -2.53 20.18
C LYS A 364 -5.31 -1.73 21.14
N SER A 365 -4.26 -1.12 20.61
CA SER A 365 -4.04 0.28 20.96
C SER A 365 -5.36 1.01 20.75
N ASP A 366 -5.77 1.84 21.72
CA ASP A 366 -7.03 2.60 21.66
C ASP A 366 -6.95 3.75 20.63
N PHE A 367 -6.81 3.38 19.37
CA PHE A 367 -6.91 4.28 18.24
C PHE A 367 -8.30 4.90 18.24
N GLN A 368 -8.34 6.22 18.43
CA GLN A 368 -9.55 7.01 18.38
C GLN A 368 -10.02 7.14 16.92
N VAL A 369 -10.77 6.13 16.45
CA VAL A 369 -11.30 6.09 15.10
C VAL A 369 -12.30 7.22 14.91
N VAL A 370 -12.12 7.99 13.84
CA VAL A 370 -13.05 9.05 13.39
C VAL A 370 -13.58 8.66 12.01
N PHE A 371 -14.90 8.63 11.82
CA PHE A 371 -15.47 8.42 10.48
C PHE A 371 -15.68 9.78 9.79
N VAL A 372 -15.08 9.92 8.60
CA VAL A 372 -15.21 11.10 7.73
C VAL A 372 -16.10 10.75 6.55
N PHE A 373 -17.25 11.42 6.43
CA PHE A 373 -18.22 11.17 5.38
C PHE A 373 -18.08 12.20 4.25
N CYS A 374 -17.59 11.77 3.08
CA CYS A 374 -17.29 12.66 1.95
C CYS A 374 -18.53 13.28 1.29
N GLY A 375 -18.31 14.26 0.39
CA GLY A 375 -19.34 14.93 -0.42
C GLY A 375 -19.94 14.09 -1.56
N ASN A 376 -20.47 14.75 -2.59
CA ASN A 376 -21.00 14.12 -3.81
C ASN A 376 -19.91 13.75 -4.82
N GLY A 377 -18.85 14.55 -4.96
CA GLY A 377 -17.80 14.43 -5.99
C GLY A 377 -16.86 13.21 -5.89
N VAL A 378 -17.19 12.21 -5.06
CA VAL A 378 -16.46 10.93 -4.94
C VAL A 378 -17.26 9.73 -5.48
N ALA A 379 -18.47 9.97 -6.00
CA ALA A 379 -19.35 8.92 -6.50
C ALA A 379 -18.98 8.52 -7.94
N TYR A 380 -18.87 7.22 -8.21
CA TYR A 380 -18.59 6.69 -9.55
C TYR A 380 -19.56 5.56 -9.95
N ARG A 381 -19.72 5.35 -11.27
CA ARG A 381 -20.69 4.41 -11.83
C ARG A 381 -20.25 2.94 -11.65
N GLY A 382 -20.52 2.39 -10.47
CA GLY A 382 -20.13 1.04 -10.07
C GLY A 382 -19.72 0.90 -8.61
N MET A 383 -19.69 2.01 -7.86
CA MET A 383 -19.49 2.02 -6.41
C MET A 383 -20.45 1.03 -5.73
N CYS A 384 -19.92 0.27 -4.75
CA CYS A 384 -20.62 -0.77 -3.98
C CYS A 384 -21.45 -1.81 -4.78
N LYS A 385 -21.21 -2.01 -6.08
CA LYS A 385 -21.99 -2.90 -6.96
C LYS A 385 -21.96 -4.39 -6.56
N GLN A 386 -20.98 -4.82 -5.76
CA GLN A 386 -20.96 -6.15 -5.13
C GLN A 386 -21.76 -6.22 -3.82
N LEU A 387 -21.92 -5.09 -3.11
CA LEU A 387 -22.55 -5.02 -1.79
C LEU A 387 -24.06 -4.80 -1.89
N MET A 388 -24.54 -3.88 -2.74
CA MET A 388 -25.96 -3.53 -2.82
C MET A 388 -26.44 -3.14 -4.22
N ARG A 389 -27.71 -3.47 -4.52
CA ARG A 389 -28.41 -3.03 -5.75
C ARG A 389 -29.23 -1.77 -5.48
N ASP A 390 -28.90 -0.71 -6.22
CA ASP A 390 -29.62 0.55 -6.47
C ASP A 390 -29.51 1.70 -5.44
N VAL A 391 -29.39 2.93 -5.97
CA VAL A 391 -29.21 4.25 -5.31
C VAL A 391 -27.87 4.43 -4.54
N PRO A 392 -26.97 5.37 -4.91
CA PRO A 392 -25.53 5.06 -4.88
C PRO A 392 -24.61 5.88 -3.96
N VAL A 393 -25.11 6.83 -3.15
CA VAL A 393 -24.23 7.78 -2.41
C VAL A 393 -24.48 7.82 -0.90
N PHE A 394 -25.72 7.96 -0.46
CA PHE A 394 -26.05 7.89 0.98
C PHE A 394 -26.11 6.44 1.49
N ARG A 395 -26.75 5.56 0.71
CA ARG A 395 -26.88 4.13 0.99
C ARG A 395 -25.53 3.47 1.23
N ASP A 396 -24.53 3.80 0.43
CA ASP A 396 -23.15 3.31 0.55
C ASP A 396 -22.51 3.78 1.87
N LYS A 397 -22.63 5.06 2.20
CA LYS A 397 -22.08 5.66 3.43
C LYS A 397 -22.70 5.07 4.70
N VAL A 398 -24.02 4.86 4.72
CA VAL A 398 -24.72 4.19 5.83
C VAL A 398 -24.41 2.70 5.86
N GLY A 399 -24.35 2.03 4.71
CA GLY A 399 -24.00 0.61 4.61
C GLY A 399 -22.59 0.31 5.13
N ILE A 400 -21.60 1.09 4.71
CA ILE A 400 -20.19 0.95 5.13
C ILE A 400 -20.06 1.25 6.64
N SER A 401 -20.63 2.35 7.15
CA SER A 401 -20.56 2.65 8.59
C SER A 401 -21.29 1.61 9.46
N THR A 402 -22.41 1.05 8.99
CA THR A 402 -23.11 -0.06 9.65
C THR A 402 -22.28 -1.34 9.64
N LEU A 403 -21.63 -1.65 8.51
CA LEU A 403 -20.75 -2.82 8.37
C LEU A 403 -19.51 -2.72 9.29
N LEU A 404 -18.90 -1.53 9.37
CA LEU A 404 -17.81 -1.25 10.30
C LEU A 404 -18.26 -1.34 11.77
N LYS A 405 -19.42 -0.78 12.13
CA LYS A 405 -20.02 -0.98 13.47
C LYS A 405 -20.26 -2.46 13.77
N HIS A 406 -20.75 -3.24 12.81
CA HIS A 406 -20.98 -4.69 12.93
C HIS A 406 -19.67 -5.48 13.13
N TRP A 407 -18.59 -5.10 12.45
CA TRP A 407 -17.24 -5.64 12.65
C TRP A 407 -16.53 -5.09 13.92
N GLY A 408 -17.25 -4.38 14.80
CA GLY A 408 -16.72 -3.94 16.10
C GLY A 408 -15.85 -2.68 16.06
N VAL A 409 -15.86 -1.94 14.95
CA VAL A 409 -15.25 -0.62 14.82
C VAL A 409 -16.25 0.44 15.29
N LYS A 410 -15.99 1.04 16.45
CA LYS A 410 -16.82 2.12 17.02
C LYS A 410 -16.11 3.46 16.87
N PRO A 411 -16.66 4.43 16.12
CA PRO A 411 -16.06 5.76 16.02
C PRO A 411 -16.23 6.51 17.34
N VAL A 412 -15.19 7.20 17.81
CA VAL A 412 -15.29 8.11 18.98
C VAL A 412 -15.83 9.48 18.58
N ALA A 413 -15.65 9.84 17.31
CA ALA A 413 -16.21 11.02 16.67
C ALA A 413 -16.57 10.74 15.21
N VAL A 414 -17.47 11.52 14.65
CA VAL A 414 -17.85 11.51 13.24
C VAL A 414 -18.00 12.94 12.73
N LEU A 415 -17.70 13.14 11.45
CA LEU A 415 -17.88 14.41 10.74
C LEU A 415 -18.17 14.12 9.26
N GLY A 416 -18.85 15.03 8.57
CA GLY A 416 -19.24 14.78 7.19
C GLY A 416 -19.38 16.06 6.38
N HIS A 417 -18.83 16.05 5.17
CA HIS A 417 -18.78 17.22 4.30
C HIS A 417 -20.05 17.33 3.45
N SER A 418 -20.82 18.41 3.63
CA SER A 418 -22.02 18.74 2.85
C SER A 418 -23.08 17.61 2.87
N VAL A 419 -23.25 16.80 1.82
CA VAL A 419 -24.17 15.64 1.84
C VAL A 419 -23.75 14.57 2.87
N GLY A 420 -22.45 14.47 3.15
CA GLY A 420 -21.91 13.49 4.09
C GLY A 420 -22.29 13.75 5.54
N GLU A 421 -22.65 14.99 5.88
CA GLU A 421 -23.01 15.40 7.24
C GLU A 421 -24.27 14.70 7.74
N VAL A 422 -25.23 14.41 6.85
CA VAL A 422 -26.45 13.66 7.21
C VAL A 422 -26.13 12.18 7.47
N ALA A 423 -25.13 11.62 6.78
CA ALA A 423 -24.62 10.28 7.09
C ALA A 423 -23.81 10.26 8.41
N ALA A 424 -23.08 11.34 8.73
CA ALA A 424 -22.43 11.50 10.02
C ALA A 424 -23.45 11.62 11.16
N ALA A 425 -24.48 12.44 11.03
CA ALA A 425 -25.55 12.61 12.01
C ALA A 425 -26.39 11.33 12.21
N HIS A 426 -26.60 10.53 11.15
CA HIS A 426 -27.16 9.19 11.32
C HIS A 426 -26.18 8.24 12.03
N CYS A 427 -24.90 8.25 11.66
CA CYS A 427 -23.88 7.39 12.27
C CYS A 427 -23.61 7.71 13.76
N SER A 428 -23.79 8.95 14.20
CA SER A 428 -23.74 9.34 15.62
C SER A 428 -25.02 9.00 16.38
N GLY A 429 -26.10 8.56 15.71
CA GLY A 429 -27.40 8.34 16.32
C GLY A 429 -28.21 9.62 16.58
N LEU A 430 -27.79 10.78 16.06
CA LEU A 430 -28.53 12.05 16.18
C LEU A 430 -29.79 12.07 15.30
N LEU A 431 -29.74 11.41 14.13
CA LEU A 431 -30.90 11.21 13.25
C LEU A 431 -31.23 9.72 13.14
N SER A 432 -32.52 9.38 13.18
CA SER A 432 -32.99 8.05 12.79
C SER A 432 -32.69 7.80 11.30
N LEU A 433 -32.70 6.55 10.86
CA LEU A 433 -32.53 6.25 9.43
C LEU A 433 -33.66 6.85 8.59
N GLU A 434 -34.88 6.89 9.14
CA GLU A 434 -36.04 7.48 8.47
C GLU A 434 -35.85 8.99 8.28
N ASP A 435 -35.39 9.69 9.31
CA ASP A 435 -35.22 11.15 9.29
C ASP A 435 -34.00 11.57 8.46
N ALA A 436 -32.92 10.81 8.50
CA ALA A 436 -31.78 11.00 7.60
C ALA A 436 -32.19 10.80 6.12
N VAL A 437 -33.10 9.84 5.84
CA VAL A 437 -33.69 9.67 4.49
C VAL A 437 -34.64 10.81 4.14
N LYS A 438 -35.51 11.29 5.05
CA LYS A 438 -36.37 12.47 4.81
C LYS A 438 -35.53 13.70 4.45
N VAL A 439 -34.57 14.04 5.31
CA VAL A 439 -33.64 15.17 5.11
C VAL A 439 -32.97 15.06 3.74
N LEU A 440 -32.45 13.89 3.36
CA LEU A 440 -31.80 13.73 2.06
C LEU A 440 -32.74 13.66 0.86
N TYR A 441 -33.97 13.16 1.02
CA TYR A 441 -34.97 13.16 -0.05
C TYR A 441 -35.34 14.60 -0.42
N HIS A 442 -35.78 15.40 0.55
CA HIS A 442 -36.13 16.80 0.33
C HIS A 442 -34.90 17.64 -0.05
N ARG A 443 -33.73 17.41 0.57
CA ARG A 443 -32.48 18.06 0.17
C ARG A 443 -32.05 17.72 -1.26
N SER A 444 -32.21 16.48 -1.73
CA SER A 444 -31.81 16.10 -3.10
C SER A 444 -32.81 16.51 -4.18
N THR A 445 -34.08 16.72 -3.84
CA THR A 445 -35.13 17.19 -4.76
C THR A 445 -35.20 18.72 -4.85
N LEU A 446 -34.80 19.44 -3.80
CA LEU A 446 -34.93 20.89 -3.71
C LEU A 446 -33.60 21.65 -3.62
N GLN A 447 -32.47 21.06 -3.19
CA GLN A 447 -31.28 21.83 -2.80
C GLN A 447 -30.08 21.71 -3.75
N SER A 448 -29.66 22.86 -4.27
CA SER A 448 -28.25 23.20 -4.55
C SER A 448 -27.96 24.60 -3.96
N LYS A 449 -26.72 25.13 -3.97
CA LYS A 449 -26.24 26.42 -3.36
C LYS A 449 -24.70 26.41 -3.45
N VAL A 450 -23.88 27.39 -3.97
CA VAL A 450 -22.39 27.64 -4.35
C VAL A 450 -21.20 28.10 -3.37
N THR A 451 -20.03 27.39 -3.30
CA THR A 451 -18.69 27.58 -2.60
C THR A 451 -18.33 26.71 -1.36
N ALA A 452 -17.08 26.19 -1.26
CA ALA A 452 -16.54 25.42 -0.11
C ALA A 452 -15.00 25.61 0.14
N PHE A 453 -14.54 25.54 1.39
CA PHE A 453 -13.11 25.58 1.77
C PHE A 453 -12.61 24.20 2.21
N ASN A 454 -11.68 23.61 1.46
CA ASN A 454 -11.23 22.22 1.65
C ASN A 454 -9.97 22.11 2.54
N SER A 455 -9.06 23.09 2.44
CA SER A 455 -7.85 23.18 3.28
C SER A 455 -7.25 24.60 3.22
N PRO A 456 -6.22 24.92 4.03
CA PRO A 456 -5.48 26.19 3.92
C PRO A 456 -4.82 26.46 2.56
N GLN A 457 -4.78 25.46 1.67
CA GLN A 457 -4.18 25.52 0.34
C GLN A 457 -5.19 25.15 -0.78
N SER A 458 -6.45 24.85 -0.45
CA SER A 458 -7.47 24.42 -1.41
C SER A 458 -8.86 25.00 -1.08
N CYS A 459 -9.42 25.75 -2.02
CA CYS A 459 -10.75 26.33 -1.94
C CYS A 459 -11.49 26.09 -3.27
N THR A 460 -12.75 25.67 -3.19
CA THR A 460 -13.64 25.47 -4.32
C THR A 460 -14.53 26.70 -4.46
N LEU A 461 -14.15 27.59 -5.38
CA LEU A 461 -15.01 28.69 -5.80
C LEU A 461 -16.20 28.16 -6.61
N SER A 462 -17.31 28.87 -6.52
CA SER A 462 -18.55 28.52 -7.20
C SER A 462 -19.38 29.81 -7.32
N GLY A 463 -20.29 29.90 -8.28
CA GLY A 463 -20.85 31.19 -8.70
C GLY A 463 -21.75 31.05 -9.93
N ASP A 464 -22.16 32.20 -10.46
CA ASP A 464 -22.69 32.31 -11.82
C ASP A 464 -21.59 31.91 -12.83
N SER A 465 -21.97 31.25 -13.93
CA SER A 465 -20.97 30.70 -14.87
C SER A 465 -20.08 31.79 -15.45
N ASP A 466 -20.66 32.90 -15.89
CA ASP A 466 -19.92 34.03 -16.46
C ASP A 466 -18.99 34.69 -15.44
N ALA A 467 -19.45 34.86 -14.19
CA ALA A 467 -18.62 35.34 -13.10
C ALA A 467 -17.43 34.40 -12.80
N ILE A 468 -17.66 33.08 -12.81
CA ILE A 468 -16.63 32.05 -12.62
C ILE A 468 -15.68 31.97 -13.80
N ASP A 469 -16.16 32.06 -15.04
CA ASP A 469 -15.35 32.05 -16.26
C ASP A 469 -14.42 33.28 -16.31
N ILE A 470 -14.94 34.48 -16.02
CA ILE A 470 -14.16 35.72 -15.90
C ILE A 470 -13.11 35.62 -14.78
N LEU A 471 -13.47 34.99 -13.64
CA LEU A 471 -12.50 34.70 -12.58
C LEU A 471 -11.42 33.72 -13.06
N CYS A 472 -11.79 32.65 -13.75
CA CYS A 472 -10.85 31.66 -14.26
C CYS A 472 -9.88 32.25 -15.29
N GLU A 473 -10.33 33.11 -16.20
CA GLU A 473 -9.43 33.82 -17.14
C GLU A 473 -8.46 34.76 -16.42
N ARG A 474 -8.96 35.58 -15.48
CA ARG A 474 -8.12 36.48 -14.67
C ARG A 474 -7.10 35.70 -13.83
N LEU A 475 -7.52 34.63 -13.16
CA LEU A 475 -6.65 33.81 -12.32
C LEU A 475 -5.62 33.03 -13.15
N LYS A 476 -5.96 32.49 -14.34
CA LYS A 476 -4.97 31.86 -15.25
C LYS A 476 -3.78 32.80 -15.54
N SER A 477 -4.04 34.10 -15.77
CA SER A 477 -2.98 35.09 -16.01
C SER A 477 -2.06 35.33 -14.80
N LEU A 478 -2.59 35.22 -13.58
CA LEU A 478 -1.83 35.41 -12.33
C LEU A 478 -1.13 34.13 -11.86
N PHE A 479 -1.73 32.97 -12.12
CA PHE A 479 -1.30 31.68 -11.55
C PHE A 479 -0.26 30.94 -12.38
N THR A 480 -0.12 31.27 -13.68
CA THR A 480 1.01 30.82 -14.52
C THR A 480 2.38 31.22 -13.92
N LEU A 481 2.42 32.29 -13.11
CA LEU A 481 3.62 32.75 -12.39
C LEU A 481 3.81 32.13 -10.98
N LYS A 482 2.87 31.32 -10.50
CA LYS A 482 2.86 30.79 -9.11
C LYS A 482 2.53 29.30 -8.98
N ASN A 483 2.35 28.58 -10.09
CA ASN A 483 2.12 27.14 -10.13
C ASN A 483 0.87 26.68 -9.34
N ILE A 484 -0.19 27.50 -9.32
CA ILE A 484 -1.45 27.21 -8.62
C ILE A 484 -2.39 26.47 -9.57
N PHE A 485 -2.81 25.28 -9.18
CA PHE A 485 -3.73 24.42 -9.94
C PHE A 485 -5.18 24.94 -9.87
N LEU A 486 -5.91 24.86 -10.98
CA LEU A 486 -7.32 25.25 -11.09
C LEU A 486 -8.06 24.19 -11.92
N HIS A 487 -9.16 23.67 -11.37
CA HIS A 487 -9.95 22.59 -11.95
C HIS A 487 -11.45 22.92 -11.85
N ILE A 488 -12.16 22.87 -12.98
CA ILE A 488 -13.63 23.04 -13.01
C ILE A 488 -14.27 21.72 -12.61
N LEU A 489 -15.16 21.74 -11.62
CA LEU A 489 -15.91 20.56 -11.21
C LEU A 489 -17.07 20.30 -12.18
N ASP A 490 -17.20 19.07 -12.65
CA ASP A 490 -18.40 18.62 -13.38
C ASP A 490 -19.54 18.40 -12.39
N VAL A 491 -20.36 19.44 -12.21
CA VAL A 491 -21.51 19.45 -11.29
C VAL A 491 -22.71 20.10 -11.97
N PRO A 492 -23.94 19.53 -11.82
CA PRO A 492 -25.13 20.04 -12.51
C PRO A 492 -25.67 21.36 -11.93
N ALA A 493 -25.12 21.78 -10.79
CA ALA A 493 -25.40 23.03 -10.10
C ALA A 493 -24.22 23.34 -9.17
N ALA A 494 -24.18 24.55 -8.62
CA ALA A 494 -23.05 25.07 -7.85
C ALA A 494 -23.28 24.90 -6.30
N TYR A 495 -22.26 24.55 -5.45
CA TYR A 495 -22.30 24.06 -4.01
C TYR A 495 -21.51 24.88 -2.85
N HIS A 496 -21.81 25.73 -1.77
CA HIS A 496 -22.88 26.44 -0.87
C HIS A 496 -23.12 28.04 -0.91
N SER A 497 -24.27 28.69 -1.31
CA SER A 497 -24.40 30.16 -1.76
C SER A 497 -25.67 31.08 -1.65
N HIS A 498 -25.65 32.21 -2.42
CA HIS A 498 -26.72 33.04 -3.03
C HIS A 498 -27.67 32.46 -4.13
N MET A 499 -27.21 31.76 -5.19
CA MET A 499 -28.00 31.42 -6.42
C MET A 499 -29.25 30.55 -6.22
N MET A 500 -29.53 30.21 -4.97
CA MET A 500 -30.42 29.16 -4.49
C MET A 500 -31.11 29.56 -3.18
N ASP A 501 -30.99 30.83 -2.77
CA ASP A 501 -31.85 31.41 -1.72
C ASP A 501 -33.36 31.21 -2.01
N PRO A 502 -33.85 31.20 -3.28
CA PRO A 502 -35.26 30.94 -3.60
C PRO A 502 -35.85 29.60 -3.16
N ILE A 503 -35.05 28.60 -2.76
CA ILE A 503 -35.55 27.26 -2.38
C ILE A 503 -35.40 26.94 -0.88
N LEU A 504 -34.88 27.87 -0.08
CA LEU A 504 -34.64 27.66 1.36
C LEU A 504 -35.94 27.42 2.14
N ASP A 505 -36.92 28.31 1.96
CA ASP A 505 -38.14 28.31 2.75
C ASP A 505 -39.04 27.11 2.43
N ASP A 506 -38.99 26.58 1.20
CA ASP A 506 -39.64 25.32 0.86
C ASP A 506 -38.92 24.11 1.49
N ILE A 507 -37.59 24.11 1.62
CA ILE A 507 -36.84 23.03 2.30
C ILE A 507 -37.10 23.03 3.81
N GLU A 508 -37.07 24.20 4.46
CA GLU A 508 -37.37 24.31 5.91
C GLU A 508 -38.80 23.81 6.22
N LYS A 509 -39.73 24.09 5.32
CA LYS A 509 -41.15 23.68 5.41
C LYS A 509 -41.37 22.19 5.12
N ASP A 510 -40.74 21.64 4.08
CA ASP A 510 -40.92 20.24 3.67
C ASP A 510 -40.18 19.23 4.56
N ILE A 511 -39.03 19.60 5.13
CA ILE A 511 -38.34 18.76 6.13
C ILE A 511 -39.10 18.71 7.46
N GLY A 512 -39.75 19.81 7.84
CA GLY A 512 -40.60 19.88 9.03
C GLY A 512 -39.82 19.71 10.35
N LEU A 513 -40.46 19.09 11.34
CA LEU A 513 -39.87 18.84 12.66
C LEU A 513 -39.16 17.48 12.68
N LEU A 514 -37.93 17.45 13.19
CA LEU A 514 -37.14 16.23 13.38
C LEU A 514 -37.07 15.85 14.87
N ASP A 515 -37.11 14.55 15.16
CA ASP A 515 -37.07 14.02 16.52
C ASP A 515 -35.67 14.06 17.14
N ALA A 516 -35.59 14.53 18.38
CA ALA A 516 -34.34 14.72 19.12
C ALA A 516 -33.79 13.38 19.68
N ASN A 517 -32.86 12.76 18.96
CA ASN A 517 -32.18 11.55 19.43
C ASN A 517 -30.89 11.88 20.21
N THR A 518 -30.47 10.97 21.08
CA THR A 518 -29.26 11.14 21.91
C THR A 518 -28.04 10.56 21.18
N MET A 519 -26.98 11.35 21.00
CA MET A 519 -25.78 10.90 20.30
C MET A 519 -25.00 9.79 21.04
N GLU A 520 -24.66 8.73 20.31
CA GLU A 520 -23.76 7.64 20.73
C GLU A 520 -22.27 8.06 20.72
N CYS A 521 -21.89 8.98 19.82
CA CYS A 521 -20.52 9.49 19.68
C CYS A 521 -20.49 10.97 19.27
N LYS A 522 -19.33 11.63 19.34
CA LYS A 522 -19.23 13.08 19.06
C LYS A 522 -19.50 13.37 17.57
N LEU A 523 -20.52 14.16 17.24
CA LEU A 523 -20.63 14.79 15.93
C LEU A 523 -19.87 16.13 15.96
N PHE A 524 -19.07 16.40 14.93
CA PHE A 524 -18.51 17.72 14.65
C PHE A 524 -19.12 18.28 13.37
N SER A 525 -19.55 19.54 13.45
CA SER A 525 -20.18 20.29 12.39
C SER A 525 -19.13 20.86 11.43
N THR A 526 -19.20 20.50 10.15
CA THR A 526 -18.41 21.16 9.10
C THR A 526 -19.00 22.52 8.69
N VAL A 527 -20.14 22.86 9.28
CA VAL A 527 -20.90 24.09 9.05
C VAL A 527 -20.54 25.18 10.07
N THR A 528 -20.33 24.82 11.34
CA THR A 528 -20.01 25.77 12.43
C THR A 528 -18.59 25.62 12.97
N ALA A 529 -17.80 24.66 12.46
CA ALA A 529 -16.52 24.19 13.02
C ALA A 529 -16.58 23.64 14.47
N ASP A 530 -17.77 23.56 15.05
CA ASP A 530 -17.99 23.27 16.46
C ASP A 530 -18.50 21.85 16.71
N ARG A 531 -18.42 21.39 17.97
CA ARG A 531 -19.01 20.11 18.40
C ARG A 531 -20.53 20.26 18.60
N CYS A 532 -21.31 19.41 17.96
CA CYS A 532 -22.77 19.42 18.10
C CYS A 532 -23.26 19.06 19.51
N SER A 533 -24.41 19.60 19.89
CA SER A 533 -25.13 19.35 21.14
C SER A 533 -26.32 18.39 20.95
N ASN A 534 -26.72 17.69 22.02
CA ASN A 534 -27.98 16.92 22.03
C ASN A 534 -29.16 17.91 22.07
N GLY A 535 -29.73 18.22 20.91
CA GLY A 535 -30.74 19.27 20.75
C GLY A 535 -30.50 20.13 19.50
N ASP A 536 -29.29 20.10 18.94
CA ASP A 536 -29.07 20.51 17.55
C ASP A 536 -29.97 19.64 16.65
N PHE A 537 -30.42 20.19 15.52
CA PHE A 537 -31.41 19.57 14.61
C PHE A 537 -32.82 19.36 15.20
N SER A 538 -33.09 19.70 16.48
CA SER A 538 -34.40 19.44 17.12
C SER A 538 -35.39 20.61 17.08
N ALA A 539 -36.69 20.29 17.17
CA ALA A 539 -37.77 21.25 17.27
C ALA A 539 -37.82 21.96 18.65
N GLY A 540 -37.38 23.22 18.71
CA GLY A 540 -37.51 24.00 19.96
C GLY A 540 -36.76 25.33 20.08
N ARG A 541 -35.93 25.72 19.09
CA ARG A 541 -35.32 27.05 19.03
C ARG A 541 -35.48 27.65 17.64
N GLU A 542 -35.65 28.97 17.59
CA GLU A 542 -35.56 29.71 16.34
C GLU A 542 -34.13 29.64 15.79
N PRO A 543 -33.93 29.38 14.48
CA PRO A 543 -34.78 28.61 13.58
C PRO A 543 -34.11 27.28 13.14
N GLN A 544 -34.84 26.47 12.35
CA GLN A 544 -34.28 25.32 11.60
C GLN A 544 -33.22 25.73 10.54
N SER A 545 -32.94 27.03 10.43
CA SER A 545 -32.03 27.64 9.46
C SER A 545 -30.56 27.31 9.64
N LEU A 546 -30.08 26.86 10.81
CA LEU A 546 -28.63 26.64 10.98
C LEU A 546 -28.10 25.48 10.11
N VAL A 547 -28.97 24.54 9.73
CA VAL A 547 -28.66 23.40 8.86
C VAL A 547 -28.95 23.71 7.38
N ILE A 548 -29.79 24.71 7.11
CA ILE A 548 -30.38 24.95 5.77
C ILE A 548 -29.93 26.29 5.16
N ARG A 549 -29.76 27.36 5.97
CA ARG A 549 -29.30 28.70 5.54
C ARG A 549 -27.79 28.91 5.72
N GLU A 550 -27.22 28.56 6.88
CA GLU A 550 -25.87 29.00 7.28
C GLU A 550 -24.77 27.93 7.16
N GLY A 551 -24.73 27.18 6.05
CA GLY A 551 -23.74 26.13 5.79
C GLY A 551 -22.29 26.59 5.56
N ILE A 552 -21.71 27.43 6.43
CA ILE A 552 -20.52 28.27 6.18
C ILE A 552 -19.61 28.39 7.44
N GLY A 553 -18.53 27.59 7.55
CA GLY A 553 -17.57 27.79 8.64
C GLY A 553 -16.38 26.82 8.74
N ALA A 554 -15.19 27.29 8.33
CA ALA A 554 -13.85 26.86 8.74
C ALA A 554 -13.52 25.34 8.92
N LEU A 555 -12.72 24.79 8.00
CA LEU A 555 -11.82 23.66 8.30
C LEU A 555 -10.40 24.18 8.54
N GLY A 556 -10.19 24.70 9.76
CA GLY A 556 -8.90 25.16 10.28
C GLY A 556 -8.99 25.24 11.81
N TYR A 557 -7.94 24.78 12.50
CA TYR A 557 -7.92 24.49 13.95
C TYR A 557 -8.76 23.29 14.41
N LEU A 558 -8.39 22.07 13.98
CA LEU A 558 -8.66 20.84 14.75
C LEU A 558 -7.68 19.69 14.45
N LEU A 559 -6.38 20.01 14.53
CA LEU A 559 -5.25 19.09 14.77
C LEU A 559 -4.31 19.79 15.76
#